data_AF-X0T5B6-F1
#
_entry.id   AF-X0T5B6-F1
#
_cell.length_a   1.000
_cell.length_b   1.000
_cell.length_c   1.000
_cell.angle_alpha   90.00
_cell.angle_beta   90.00
_cell.angle_gamma   90.00
#
_symmetry.space_group_name_H-M   'P 1'
#
loop_
_entity.id
_entity.type
_entity.pdbx_description
1 polymer ?
#
loop_
_entity_poly.entity_id
_entity_poly.type
_entity_poly.pdbx_seq_one_letter_code
_entity_poly.pdbx_strand_id
1 'polypeptide(L)'
;AVGNVIPKGELLFEVDPTVYESRVRQAEAEARRLEAALERADQEITNLDARIANAEKMLAIDEQDYFTSKRLYEEEHVGTQRDVDLVHQKYLRQKDALVELKSRRSIIPYVKLETQAQLEAARARLKQAEHNLDNTQIYCPFYARVELVAAYKTQVVTAHFSIATLTDMSAFELSVGIDPRELRWLDPVIRPEALEQNQTDPRPEVKVRWSLHGQEFTWRGFVTRFERVDEATRTARLVVEIRDVDMVATVDVGSGESRPSLAIGMYCRAELPAEPL
;
A
#
# COMPACT_ATOMS: atom_id res chain seq x y z
N ALA A 1 18.20 -15.86 -14.19
CA ALA A 1 19.32 -15.49 -15.10
C ALA A 1 18.76 -14.74 -16.30
N VAL A 2 19.58 -13.97 -17.02
CA VAL A 2 19.16 -13.32 -18.27
C VAL A 2 18.64 -14.39 -19.24
N GLY A 3 17.50 -14.13 -19.86
CA GLY A 3 16.83 -15.03 -20.79
C GLY A 3 15.82 -15.99 -20.16
N ASN A 4 15.82 -16.17 -18.83
CA ASN A 4 14.83 -17.00 -18.14
C ASN A 4 13.45 -16.33 -18.14
N VAL A 5 12.41 -17.17 -18.15
CA VAL A 5 11.02 -16.77 -17.96
C VAL A 5 10.63 -17.00 -16.51
N ILE A 6 9.96 -16.03 -15.92
CA ILE A 6 9.61 -16.01 -14.50
C ILE A 6 8.10 -15.82 -14.37
N PRO A 7 7.39 -16.71 -13.66
CA PRO A 7 5.98 -16.54 -13.36
C PRO A 7 5.70 -15.33 -12.46
N LYS A 8 4.47 -14.83 -12.57
CA LYS A 8 3.96 -13.78 -11.70
C LYS A 8 4.04 -14.23 -10.22
N GLY A 9 4.57 -13.35 -9.37
CA GLY A 9 4.66 -13.54 -7.93
C GLY A 9 5.95 -14.22 -7.45
N GLU A 10 6.86 -14.61 -8.33
CA GLU A 10 8.16 -15.16 -7.91
C GLU A 10 9.11 -14.07 -7.40
N LEU A 11 9.90 -14.40 -6.37
CA LEU A 11 10.89 -13.49 -5.79
C LEU A 11 12.08 -13.30 -6.75
N LEU A 12 12.34 -12.06 -7.14
CA LEU A 12 13.42 -11.69 -8.06
C LEU A 12 14.70 -11.30 -7.31
N PHE A 13 14.55 -10.37 -6.36
CA PHE A 13 15.66 -9.81 -5.61
C PHE A 13 15.26 -9.63 -4.15
N GLU A 14 16.23 -9.83 -3.27
CA GLU A 14 16.11 -9.52 -1.86
C GLU A 14 17.26 -8.58 -1.48
N VAL A 15 16.88 -7.41 -0.94
CA VAL A 15 17.81 -6.47 -0.31
C VAL A 15 17.99 -6.90 1.15
N ASP A 16 19.21 -6.80 1.68
CA ASP A 16 19.51 -7.12 3.09
C ASP A 16 18.50 -6.43 4.04
N PRO A 17 17.65 -7.20 4.74
CA PRO A 17 16.56 -6.66 5.53
C PRO A 17 17.01 -6.17 6.91
N THR A 18 18.24 -6.45 7.34
CA THR A 18 18.70 -6.27 8.73
C THR A 18 18.44 -4.86 9.29
N VAL A 19 18.69 -3.83 8.48
CA VAL A 19 18.47 -2.43 8.87
C VAL A 19 16.97 -2.11 8.96
N TYR A 20 16.16 -2.67 8.06
CA TYR A 20 14.72 -2.46 8.01
C TYR A 20 14.01 -3.17 9.16
N GLU A 21 14.38 -4.43 9.46
CA GLU A 21 13.89 -5.17 10.62
C GLU A 21 14.20 -4.44 11.94
N SER A 22 15.39 -3.85 12.03
CA SER A 22 15.79 -3.07 13.20
C SER A 22 14.92 -1.82 13.36
N ARG A 23 14.56 -1.16 12.26
CA ARG A 23 13.64 -0.01 12.26
C ARG A 23 12.22 -0.40 12.65
N VAL A 24 11.72 -1.55 12.18
CA VAL A 24 10.42 -2.10 12.59
C VAL A 24 10.42 -2.33 14.10
N ARG A 25 11.44 -3.03 14.63
CA ARG A 25 11.57 -3.28 16.08
C ARG A 25 11.62 -1.99 16.91
N GLN A 26 12.33 -0.96 16.43
CA GLN A 26 12.38 0.34 17.10
C GLN A 26 11.02 1.05 17.10
N ALA A 27 10.31 1.07 15.96
CA ALA A 27 9.00 1.69 15.84
C ALA A 27 7.94 0.95 16.68
N GLU A 28 8.00 -0.38 16.71
CA GLU A 28 7.13 -1.23 17.53
C GLU A 28 7.37 -1.00 19.03
N ALA A 29 8.63 -0.91 19.46
CA ALA A 29 8.98 -0.59 20.84
C ALA A 29 8.43 0.78 21.27
N GLU A 30 8.50 1.78 20.40
CA GLU A 30 7.95 3.11 20.69
C GLU A 30 6.41 3.10 20.79
N ALA A 31 5.73 2.38 19.89
CA ALA A 31 4.27 2.20 19.98
C ALA A 31 3.88 1.52 21.30
N ARG A 32 4.57 0.43 21.69
CA ARG A 32 4.36 -0.26 22.97
C ARG A 32 4.59 0.66 24.17
N ARG A 33 5.62 1.51 24.13
CA ARG A 33 5.92 2.47 25.20
C ARG A 33 4.76 3.46 25.41
N LEU A 34 4.17 3.94 24.33
CA LEU A 34 3.04 4.87 24.35
C LEU A 34 1.74 4.20 24.77
N GLU A 35 1.48 2.96 24.34
CA GLU A 35 0.36 2.15 24.83
C GLU A 35 0.44 1.95 26.35
N ALA A 36 1.61 1.56 26.87
CA ALA A 36 1.83 1.44 28.30
C ALA A 36 1.70 2.79 29.04
N ALA A 37 1.96 3.92 28.38
CA ALA A 37 1.73 5.24 28.96
C ALA A 37 0.23 5.57 29.08
N LEU A 38 -0.58 5.20 28.08
CA LEU A 38 -2.04 5.32 28.15
C LEU A 38 -2.63 4.45 29.26
N GLU A 39 -2.18 3.19 29.36
CA GLU A 39 -2.65 2.26 30.40
C GLU A 39 -2.29 2.78 31.81
N ARG A 40 -1.08 3.33 32.00
CA ARG A 40 -0.71 3.99 33.26
C ARG A 40 -1.61 5.19 33.58
N ALA A 41 -1.97 5.99 32.58
CA ALA A 41 -2.87 7.12 32.78
C ALA A 41 -4.29 6.65 33.18
N ASP A 42 -4.77 5.54 32.62
CA ASP A 42 -6.05 4.92 33.01
C ASP A 42 -6.04 4.35 34.42
N GLN A 43 -4.95 3.71 34.81
CA GLN A 43 -4.79 3.26 36.19
C GLN A 43 -4.73 4.44 37.16
N GLU A 44 -4.07 5.54 36.79
CA GLU A 44 -4.00 6.74 37.62
C GLU A 44 -5.37 7.40 37.78
N ILE A 45 -6.19 7.42 36.73
CA ILE A 45 -7.59 7.84 36.80
C ILE A 45 -8.35 7.02 37.84
N THR A 46 -8.25 5.69 37.77
CA THR A 46 -8.94 4.78 38.68
C THR A 46 -8.51 5.00 40.13
N ASN A 47 -7.19 5.19 40.34
CA ASN A 47 -6.62 5.46 41.64
C ASN A 47 -7.10 6.80 42.22
N LEU A 48 -7.14 7.84 41.39
CA LEU A 48 -7.59 9.18 41.80
C LEU A 48 -9.09 9.20 42.07
N ASP A 49 -9.90 8.53 41.24
CA ASP A 49 -11.35 8.46 41.42
C ASP A 49 -11.70 7.76 42.75
N ALA A 50 -10.99 6.68 43.11
CA ALA A 50 -11.13 6.03 44.41
C ALA A 50 -10.75 6.95 45.59
N ARG A 51 -9.68 7.76 45.43
CA ARG A 51 -9.25 8.73 46.46
C ARG A 51 -10.24 9.88 46.61
N ILE A 52 -10.77 10.39 45.50
CA ILE A 52 -11.81 11.43 45.47
C ILE A 52 -13.06 10.92 46.18
N ALA A 53 -13.54 9.72 45.85
CA ALA A 53 -14.73 9.15 46.49
C ALA A 53 -14.57 8.99 48.01
N ASN A 54 -13.38 8.61 48.49
CA ASN A 54 -13.11 8.53 49.92
C ASN A 54 -13.02 9.92 50.57
N ALA A 55 -12.36 10.88 49.90
CA ALA A 55 -12.25 12.25 50.38
C ALA A 55 -13.62 12.97 50.43
N GLU A 56 -14.52 12.69 49.48
CA GLU A 56 -15.89 13.21 49.46
C GLU A 56 -16.72 12.70 50.64
N LYS A 57 -16.60 11.41 50.98
CA LYS A 57 -17.25 10.83 52.17
C LYS A 57 -16.74 11.48 53.45
N MET A 58 -15.43 11.69 53.57
CA MET A 58 -14.83 12.34 54.73
C MET A 58 -15.26 13.80 54.86
N LEU A 59 -15.31 14.52 53.73
CA LEU A 59 -15.77 15.91 53.70
C LEU A 59 -17.22 16.03 54.15
N ALA A 60 -18.10 15.10 53.75
CA ALA A 60 -19.49 15.11 54.18
C ALA A 60 -19.64 14.93 55.71
N ILE A 61 -18.79 14.09 56.32
CA ILE A 61 -18.76 13.92 57.79
C ILE A 61 -18.29 15.22 58.46
N ASP A 62 -17.16 15.78 58.00
CA ASP A 62 -16.60 17.00 58.58
C ASP A 62 -17.53 18.22 58.38
N GLU A 63 -18.28 18.25 57.27
CA GLU A 63 -19.31 19.26 57.00
C GLU A 63 -20.48 19.14 57.99
N GLN A 64 -20.98 17.92 58.21
CA GLN A 64 -22.03 17.66 59.19
C GLN A 64 -21.58 18.00 60.62
N ASP A 65 -20.34 17.67 60.99
CA ASP A 65 -19.75 18.00 62.28
C ASP A 65 -19.65 19.51 62.48
N TYR A 66 -19.22 20.25 61.45
CA TYR A 66 -19.18 21.72 61.49
C TYR A 66 -20.58 22.32 61.69
N PHE A 67 -21.58 21.88 60.91
CA PHE A 67 -22.95 22.39 61.05
C PHE A 67 -23.56 22.05 62.42
N THR A 68 -23.29 20.85 62.93
CA THR A 68 -23.75 20.44 64.26
C THR A 68 -23.10 21.29 65.35
N SER A 69 -21.79 21.47 65.30
CA SER A 69 -21.04 22.30 66.27
C SER A 69 -21.49 23.76 66.23
N LYS A 70 -21.71 24.32 65.03
CA LYS A 70 -22.22 25.68 64.86
C LYS A 70 -23.62 25.84 65.47
N ARG A 71 -24.52 24.89 65.21
CA ARG A 71 -25.89 24.89 65.76
C ARG A 71 -25.90 24.83 67.29
N LEU A 72 -25.08 23.95 67.89
CA LEU A 72 -24.97 23.82 69.35
C LEU A 72 -24.44 25.09 70.02
N TYR A 73 -23.52 25.80 69.36
CA TYR A 73 -23.01 27.08 69.86
C TYR A 73 -24.03 28.21 69.75
N GLU A 74 -24.71 28.35 68.59
CA GLU A 74 -25.64 29.45 68.33
C GLU A 74 -27.00 29.29 69.02
N GLU A 75 -27.56 28.07 69.04
CA GLU A 75 -28.90 27.81 69.59
C GLU A 75 -28.83 27.38 71.06
N GLU A 76 -28.00 26.39 71.39
CA GLU A 76 -27.97 25.74 72.71
C GLU A 76 -26.94 26.37 73.67
N HIS A 77 -26.10 27.30 73.19
CA HIS A 77 -25.04 27.98 73.94
C HIS A 77 -24.02 27.01 74.57
N VAL A 78 -23.80 25.86 73.92
CA VAL A 78 -22.87 24.81 74.35
C VAL A 78 -21.55 24.94 73.59
N GLY A 79 -20.44 25.02 74.33
CA GLY A 79 -19.08 25.08 73.78
C GLY A 79 -18.50 26.49 73.64
N THR A 80 -17.33 26.61 73.01
CA THR A 80 -16.66 27.90 72.78
C THR A 80 -16.51 28.22 71.29
N GLN A 81 -16.42 29.51 70.93
CA GLN A 81 -16.13 29.94 69.56
C GLN A 81 -14.87 29.27 68.99
N ARG A 82 -13.86 29.06 69.84
CA ARG A 82 -12.60 28.43 69.47
C ARG A 82 -12.80 26.97 69.03
N ASP A 83 -13.75 26.26 69.61
CA ASP A 83 -14.06 24.88 69.23
C ASP A 83 -14.71 24.84 67.84
N VAL A 84 -15.66 25.75 67.57
CA VAL A 84 -16.29 25.89 66.24
C VAL A 84 -15.25 26.24 65.17
N ASP A 85 -14.35 27.17 65.48
CA ASP A 85 -13.27 27.58 64.56
C ASP A 85 -12.32 26.41 64.25
N LEU A 86 -12.01 25.55 65.22
CA LEU A 86 -11.17 24.36 65.01
C LEU A 86 -11.84 23.35 64.08
N VAL A 87 -13.14 23.06 64.27
CA VAL A 87 -13.90 22.17 63.38
C VAL A 87 -14.04 22.79 61.98
N HIS A 88 -14.26 24.10 61.90
CA HIS A 88 -14.32 24.81 60.62
C HIS A 88 -12.99 24.73 59.85
N GLN A 89 -11.86 24.95 60.53
CA GLN A 89 -10.53 24.80 59.93
C GLN A 89 -10.29 23.37 59.43
N LYS A 90 -10.75 22.35 60.18
CA LYS A 90 -10.66 20.95 59.75
C LYS A 90 -11.45 20.71 58.45
N TYR A 91 -12.72 21.16 58.39
CA TYR A 91 -13.55 21.08 57.20
C TYR A 91 -12.90 21.76 55.98
N LEU A 92 -12.39 22.99 56.15
CA LEU A 92 -11.75 23.73 55.06
C LEU A 92 -10.51 23.00 54.53
N ARG A 93 -9.66 22.45 55.41
CA ARG A 93 -8.49 21.66 54.99
C ARG A 93 -8.90 20.43 54.19
N GLN A 94 -9.97 19.74 54.61
CA GLN A 94 -10.47 18.56 53.90
C GLN A 94 -11.06 18.95 52.54
N LYS A 95 -11.74 20.10 52.46
CA LYS A 95 -12.28 20.66 51.22
C LYS A 95 -11.17 21.02 50.23
N ASP A 96 -10.13 21.70 50.70
CA ASP A 96 -8.97 22.07 49.88
C ASP A 96 -8.26 20.81 49.33
N ALA A 97 -8.09 19.78 50.15
CA ALA A 97 -7.54 18.50 49.73
C ALA A 97 -8.37 17.84 48.62
N LEU A 98 -9.71 17.94 48.68
CA LEU A 98 -10.59 17.43 47.63
C LEU A 98 -10.43 18.20 46.30
N VAL A 99 -10.35 19.54 46.37
CA VAL A 99 -10.15 20.39 45.18
C VAL A 99 -8.83 20.06 44.49
N GLU A 100 -7.77 19.82 45.26
CA GLU A 100 -6.47 19.41 44.72
C GLU A 100 -6.55 18.05 44.00
N LEU A 101 -7.21 17.05 44.59
CA LEU A 101 -7.41 15.74 43.95
C LEU A 101 -8.22 15.84 42.65
N LYS A 102 -9.30 16.62 42.66
CA LYS A 102 -10.13 16.87 41.46
C LYS A 102 -9.34 17.60 40.37
N SER A 103 -8.50 18.57 40.73
CA SER A 103 -7.65 19.30 39.80
C SER A 103 -6.60 18.39 39.16
N ARG A 104 -5.99 17.48 39.93
CA ARG A 104 -5.08 16.47 39.36
C ARG A 104 -5.80 15.55 38.39
N ARG A 105 -7.00 15.08 38.77
CA ARG A 105 -7.81 14.18 37.95
C ARG A 105 -8.29 14.81 36.65
N SER A 106 -8.57 16.12 36.63
CA SER A 106 -9.08 16.83 35.45
C SER A 106 -8.03 17.04 34.35
N ILE A 107 -6.74 17.02 34.70
CA ILE A 107 -5.63 17.19 33.74
C ILE A 107 -5.35 15.88 32.98
N ILE A 108 -5.52 14.71 33.61
CA ILE A 108 -5.16 13.41 33.01
C ILE A 108 -5.83 13.14 31.65
N PRO A 109 -7.12 13.43 31.43
CA PRO A 109 -7.75 13.25 30.11
C PRO A 109 -7.04 14.01 28.98
N TYR A 110 -6.51 15.20 29.25
CA TYR A 110 -5.75 15.96 28.25
C TYR A 110 -4.42 15.27 27.93
N VAL A 111 -3.72 14.78 28.96
CA VAL A 111 -2.48 13.99 28.79
C VAL A 111 -2.76 12.69 28.00
N LYS A 112 -3.90 12.05 28.23
CA LYS A 112 -4.33 10.89 27.45
C LYS A 112 -4.55 11.24 25.98
N LEU A 113 -5.25 12.33 25.70
CA LEU A 113 -5.51 12.77 24.32
C LEU A 113 -4.20 13.07 23.58
N GLU A 114 -3.25 13.74 24.24
CA GLU A 114 -1.91 13.97 23.70
C GLU A 114 -1.16 12.66 23.44
N THR A 115 -1.15 11.75 24.42
CA THR A 115 -0.47 10.45 24.30
C THR A 115 -1.10 9.57 23.22
N GLN A 116 -2.43 9.65 23.04
CA GLN A 116 -3.15 8.93 21.98
C GLN A 116 -2.76 9.46 20.59
N ALA A 117 -2.68 10.77 20.42
CA ALA A 117 -2.19 11.36 19.17
C ALA A 117 -0.74 10.94 18.87
N GLN A 118 0.11 10.87 19.90
CA GLN A 118 1.47 10.36 19.77
C GLN A 118 1.50 8.88 19.38
N LEU A 119 0.62 8.06 19.96
CA LEU A 119 0.51 6.63 19.65
C LEU A 119 0.06 6.43 18.19
N GLU A 120 -0.91 7.20 17.71
CA GLU A 120 -1.34 7.15 16.31
C GLU A 120 -0.19 7.49 15.36
N ALA A 121 0.59 8.54 15.68
CA ALA A 121 1.79 8.89 14.91
C ALA A 121 2.86 7.77 14.96
N ALA A 122 3.08 7.14 16.11
CA ALA A 122 4.02 6.03 16.26
C ALA A 122 3.56 4.78 15.47
N ARG A 123 2.27 4.45 15.48
CA ARG A 123 1.68 3.37 14.67
C ARG A 123 1.81 3.64 13.18
N ALA A 124 1.63 4.89 12.74
CA ALA A 124 1.87 5.27 11.35
C ALA A 124 3.34 5.06 10.95
N ARG A 125 4.29 5.38 11.85
CA ARG A 125 5.72 5.10 11.63
C ARG A 125 6.03 3.61 11.58
N LEU A 126 5.40 2.80 12.43
CA LEU A 126 5.52 1.34 12.39
C LEU A 126 5.05 0.79 11.05
N LYS A 127 3.87 1.19 10.59
CA LYS A 127 3.32 0.77 9.29
C LYS A 127 4.23 1.17 8.12
N GLN A 128 4.82 2.36 8.18
CA GLN A 128 5.80 2.79 7.17
C GLN A 128 7.08 1.94 7.22
N ALA A 129 7.55 1.58 8.41
CA ALA A 129 8.73 0.72 8.56
C ALA A 129 8.47 -0.70 8.05
N GLU A 130 7.29 -1.26 8.31
CA GLU A 130 6.83 -2.56 7.79
C GLU A 130 6.76 -2.53 6.27
N HIS A 131 6.12 -1.52 5.67
CA HIS A 131 6.08 -1.38 4.22
C HIS A 131 7.48 -1.24 3.60
N ASN A 132 8.40 -0.57 4.30
CA ASN A 132 9.79 -0.46 3.83
C ASN A 132 10.54 -1.80 3.92
N LEU A 133 10.19 -2.66 4.90
CA LEU A 133 10.71 -4.01 5.01
C LEU A 133 10.12 -4.91 3.91
N ASP A 134 8.82 -4.82 3.63
CA ASP A 134 8.21 -5.58 2.55
C ASP A 134 8.82 -5.21 1.18
N ASN A 135 9.15 -3.93 0.99
CA ASN A 135 9.85 -3.44 -0.20
C ASN A 135 11.28 -3.96 -0.37
N THR A 136 11.87 -4.64 0.62
CA THR A 136 13.18 -5.29 0.43
C THR A 136 13.07 -6.54 -0.44
N GLN A 137 11.88 -7.13 -0.51
CA GLN A 137 11.57 -8.30 -1.33
C GLN A 137 10.86 -7.85 -2.60
N ILE A 138 11.55 -8.01 -3.73
CA ILE A 138 11.06 -7.56 -5.02
C ILE A 138 10.52 -8.76 -5.79
N TYR A 139 9.21 -8.77 -6.02
CA TYR A 139 8.50 -9.84 -6.70
C TYR A 139 8.23 -9.52 -8.17
N CYS A 140 8.05 -10.55 -8.98
CA CYS A 140 7.70 -10.43 -10.39
C CYS A 140 6.21 -10.02 -10.54
N PRO A 141 5.89 -8.85 -11.14
CA PRO A 141 4.50 -8.36 -11.19
C PRO A 141 3.62 -9.08 -12.23
N PHE A 142 4.21 -9.66 -13.27
CA PHE A 142 3.55 -10.35 -14.37
C PHE A 142 4.44 -11.48 -14.91
N TYR A 143 3.91 -12.29 -15.82
CA TYR A 143 4.68 -13.36 -16.46
C TYR A 143 5.71 -12.75 -17.41
N ALA A 144 6.99 -12.79 -17.03
CA ALA A 144 8.01 -11.96 -17.67
C ALA A 144 9.28 -12.73 -18.05
N ARG A 145 9.94 -12.29 -19.13
CA ARG A 145 11.30 -12.69 -19.47
C ARG A 145 12.29 -11.66 -18.98
N VAL A 146 13.39 -12.13 -18.39
CA VAL A 146 14.49 -11.25 -17.97
C VAL A 146 15.33 -10.86 -19.19
N GLU A 147 15.26 -9.60 -19.60
CA GLU A 147 16.05 -9.06 -20.73
C GLU A 147 17.45 -8.65 -20.26
N LEU A 148 17.52 -7.89 -19.16
CA LEU A 148 18.77 -7.37 -18.63
C LEU A 148 18.74 -7.43 -17.10
N VAL A 149 19.88 -7.79 -16.51
CA VAL A 149 20.11 -7.70 -15.06
C VAL A 149 21.28 -6.75 -14.83
N ALA A 150 21.03 -5.65 -14.14
CA ALA A 150 22.01 -4.59 -13.91
C ALA A 150 22.64 -4.65 -12.50
N ALA A 151 21.97 -5.29 -11.53
CA ALA A 151 22.51 -5.47 -10.18
C ALA A 151 23.06 -6.88 -9.96
N TYR A 152 24.18 -6.94 -9.25
CA TYR A 152 24.81 -8.19 -8.84
C TYR A 152 24.74 -8.39 -7.33
N LYS A 153 24.89 -9.65 -6.90
CA LYS A 153 24.95 -10.00 -5.47
C LYS A 153 26.06 -9.18 -4.79
N THR A 154 25.79 -8.65 -3.60
CA THR A 154 26.66 -7.78 -2.78
C THR A 154 26.83 -6.33 -3.23
N GLN A 155 26.17 -5.92 -4.31
CA GLN A 155 26.19 -4.52 -4.74
C GLN A 155 25.19 -3.68 -3.93
N VAL A 156 25.61 -2.48 -3.52
CA VAL A 156 24.72 -1.50 -2.89
C VAL A 156 23.94 -0.77 -3.97
N VAL A 157 22.61 -0.81 -3.86
CA VAL A 157 21.67 -0.16 -4.78
C VAL A 157 20.92 0.97 -4.06
N THR A 158 20.55 2.00 -4.81
CA THR A 158 19.70 3.10 -4.32
C THR A 158 18.30 2.96 -4.88
N ALA A 159 17.31 3.64 -4.28
CA ALA A 159 15.89 3.50 -4.64
C ALA A 159 15.55 3.80 -6.12
N HIS A 160 16.41 4.50 -6.86
CA HIS A 160 16.21 4.86 -8.26
C HIS A 160 17.08 4.05 -9.23
N PHE A 161 17.80 3.04 -8.72
CA PHE A 161 18.63 2.19 -9.56
C PHE A 161 17.78 1.13 -10.26
N SER A 162 17.80 1.11 -11.59
CA SER A 162 17.14 0.06 -12.36
C SER A 162 17.90 -1.25 -12.20
N ILE A 163 17.25 -2.25 -11.60
CA ILE A 163 17.85 -3.51 -11.18
C ILE A 163 17.78 -4.56 -12.29
N ALA A 164 16.65 -4.59 -13.01
CA ALA A 164 16.38 -5.50 -14.11
C ALA A 164 15.36 -4.91 -15.08
N THR A 165 15.47 -5.28 -16.35
CA THR A 165 14.45 -5.02 -17.37
C THR A 165 13.71 -6.34 -17.62
N LEU A 166 12.40 -6.29 -17.47
CA LEU A 166 11.50 -7.42 -17.65
C LEU A 166 10.58 -7.14 -18.84
N THR A 167 10.47 -8.11 -19.75
CA THR A 167 9.55 -8.03 -20.88
C THR A 167 8.35 -8.92 -20.63
N ASP A 168 7.15 -8.38 -20.78
CA ASP A 168 5.90 -9.14 -20.69
C ASP A 168 5.83 -10.15 -21.85
N MET A 169 5.55 -11.41 -21.52
CA MET A 169 5.41 -12.48 -22.50
C MET A 169 3.94 -12.90 -22.72
N SER A 170 2.98 -12.19 -22.11
CA SER A 170 1.55 -12.50 -22.24
C SER A 170 0.95 -12.06 -23.58
N ALA A 171 1.49 -11.00 -24.17
CA ALA A 171 1.05 -10.50 -25.47
C ALA A 171 2.26 -9.98 -26.25
N PHE A 172 2.37 -10.38 -27.51
CA PHE A 172 3.37 -9.86 -28.43
C PHE A 172 2.75 -8.79 -29.33
N GLU A 173 3.39 -7.64 -29.42
CA GLU A 173 3.01 -6.59 -30.37
C GLU A 173 3.87 -6.69 -31.63
N LEU A 174 3.22 -6.85 -32.78
CA LEU A 174 3.84 -6.80 -34.10
C LEU A 174 3.56 -5.43 -34.73
N SER A 175 4.63 -4.67 -35.02
CA SER A 175 4.53 -3.44 -35.80
C SER A 175 4.62 -3.75 -37.29
N VAL A 176 3.53 -3.52 -38.02
CA VAL A 176 3.42 -3.74 -39.46
C VAL A 176 3.46 -2.38 -40.17
N GLY A 177 4.48 -2.16 -40.99
CA GLY A 177 4.55 -0.97 -41.85
C GLY A 177 3.62 -1.14 -43.05
N ILE A 178 2.71 -0.19 -43.26
CA ILE A 178 1.75 -0.16 -44.36
C ILE A 178 1.95 1.15 -45.15
N ASP A 179 2.01 1.06 -46.48
CA ASP A 179 2.03 2.26 -47.33
C ASP A 179 0.67 2.98 -47.23
N PRO A 180 0.63 4.31 -47.02
CA PRO A 180 -0.62 5.07 -46.96
C PRO A 180 -1.55 4.86 -48.17
N ARG A 181 -1.02 4.49 -49.34
CA ARG A 181 -1.81 4.16 -50.53
C ARG A 181 -2.61 2.87 -50.34
N GLU A 182 -2.04 1.92 -49.61
CA GLU A 182 -2.64 0.61 -49.34
C GLU A 182 -3.74 0.65 -48.29
N LEU A 183 -3.76 1.69 -47.45
CA LEU A 183 -4.84 1.94 -46.48
C LEU A 183 -6.23 2.02 -47.13
N ARG A 184 -6.30 2.39 -48.42
CA ARG A 184 -7.58 2.47 -49.15
C ARG A 184 -8.25 1.11 -49.32
N TRP A 185 -7.48 0.03 -49.44
CA TRP A 185 -7.99 -1.33 -49.67
C TRP A 185 -8.22 -2.11 -48.37
N LEU A 186 -7.83 -1.56 -47.22
CA LEU A 186 -8.11 -2.16 -45.93
C LEU A 186 -9.60 -2.07 -45.61
N ASP A 187 -10.10 -3.14 -44.98
CA ASP A 187 -11.44 -3.20 -44.42
C ASP A 187 -11.73 -1.94 -43.56
N PRO A 188 -12.92 -1.31 -43.70
CA PRO A 188 -13.35 -0.19 -42.87
C PRO A 188 -13.13 -0.38 -41.37
N VAL A 189 -13.18 -1.62 -40.88
CA VAL A 189 -12.98 -2.00 -39.46
C VAL A 189 -11.53 -1.80 -38.99
N ILE A 190 -10.55 -1.79 -39.91
CA ILE A 190 -9.10 -1.64 -39.62
C ILE A 190 -8.60 -0.20 -39.88
N ARG A 191 -9.46 0.68 -40.41
CA ARG A 191 -9.07 2.06 -40.72
C ARG A 191 -8.77 2.85 -39.43
N PRO A 192 -7.83 3.82 -39.48
CA PRO A 192 -7.42 4.60 -38.32
C PRO A 192 -8.62 5.29 -37.63
N GLU A 193 -9.61 5.75 -38.41
CA GLU A 193 -10.84 6.38 -37.90
C GLU A 193 -11.70 5.45 -37.03
N ALA A 194 -11.76 4.15 -37.38
CA ALA A 194 -12.55 3.17 -36.64
C ALA A 194 -11.86 2.69 -35.36
N LEU A 195 -10.53 2.57 -35.39
CA LEU A 195 -9.71 2.14 -34.25
C LEU A 195 -9.57 3.23 -33.18
N GLU A 196 -9.58 4.52 -33.54
CA GLU A 196 -9.53 5.63 -32.56
C GLU A 196 -10.82 5.79 -31.73
N GLN A 197 -11.97 5.30 -32.23
CA GLN A 197 -13.26 5.43 -31.53
C GLN A 197 -13.53 4.34 -30.48
N ASN A 198 -12.59 3.42 -30.24
CA ASN A 198 -12.65 2.42 -29.15
C ASN A 198 -13.94 1.55 -29.14
N GLN A 199 -14.66 1.48 -30.26
CA GLN A 199 -15.99 0.87 -30.39
C GLN A 199 -16.10 -0.17 -31.52
N THR A 200 -14.98 -0.73 -31.99
CA THR A 200 -15.02 -1.83 -32.97
C THR A 200 -14.91 -3.17 -32.24
N ASP A 201 -16.06 -3.69 -31.83
CA ASP A 201 -16.24 -5.10 -31.48
C ASP A 201 -17.10 -5.75 -32.59
N PRO A 202 -16.60 -6.76 -33.31
CA PRO A 202 -15.37 -7.52 -33.08
C PRO A 202 -14.10 -6.82 -33.55
N ARG A 203 -13.02 -6.99 -32.77
CA ARG A 203 -11.66 -6.57 -33.17
C ARG A 203 -11.27 -7.30 -34.46
N PRO A 204 -10.71 -6.62 -35.46
CA PRO A 204 -10.35 -7.24 -36.72
C PRO A 204 -9.23 -8.26 -36.50
N GLU A 205 -9.51 -9.50 -36.89
CA GLU A 205 -8.58 -10.63 -36.81
C GLU A 205 -7.60 -10.59 -37.98
N VAL A 206 -6.31 -10.73 -37.67
CA VAL A 206 -5.20 -10.71 -38.62
C VAL A 206 -4.44 -12.01 -38.50
N LYS A 207 -4.13 -12.64 -39.64
CA LYS A 207 -3.28 -13.83 -39.65
C LYS A 207 -1.83 -13.41 -39.79
N VAL A 208 -1.02 -13.76 -38.80
CA VAL A 208 0.43 -13.50 -38.83
C VAL A 208 1.13 -14.79 -39.20
N ARG A 209 1.92 -14.78 -40.28
CA ARG A 209 2.72 -15.91 -40.74
C ARG A 209 4.20 -15.66 -40.54
N TRP A 210 4.92 -16.69 -40.13
CA TRP A 210 6.38 -16.70 -40.11
C TRP A 210 6.91 -17.95 -40.79
N SER A 211 7.87 -17.78 -41.70
CA SER A 211 8.50 -18.89 -42.41
C SER A 211 9.94 -19.07 -41.91
N LEU A 212 10.27 -20.25 -41.39
CA LEU A 212 11.63 -20.61 -40.99
C LEU A 212 12.00 -21.98 -41.57
N HIS A 213 13.14 -22.08 -42.28
CA HIS A 213 13.64 -23.34 -42.86
C HIS A 213 12.60 -24.15 -43.67
N GLY A 214 11.70 -23.46 -44.39
CA GLY A 214 10.65 -24.10 -45.19
C GLY A 214 9.39 -24.54 -44.42
N GLN A 215 9.32 -24.29 -43.11
CA GLN A 215 8.12 -24.47 -42.30
C GLN A 215 7.41 -23.13 -42.11
N GLU A 216 6.09 -23.10 -42.33
CA GLU A 216 5.25 -21.92 -42.08
C GLU A 216 4.48 -22.10 -40.77
N PHE A 217 4.60 -21.12 -39.89
CA PHE A 217 3.86 -21.02 -38.65
C PHE A 217 2.86 -19.87 -38.74
N THR A 218 1.63 -20.09 -38.29
CA THR A 218 0.55 -19.10 -38.36
C THR A 218 -0.02 -18.85 -36.97
N TRP A 219 -0.17 -17.57 -36.61
CA TRP A 219 -0.82 -17.11 -35.40
C TRP A 219 -1.97 -16.17 -35.72
N ARG A 220 -2.93 -16.08 -34.80
CA ARG A 220 -4.05 -15.15 -34.86
C ARG A 220 -3.72 -13.94 -33.99
N GLY A 221 -3.72 -12.76 -34.59
CA GLY A 221 -3.54 -11.48 -33.91
C GLY A 221 -4.75 -10.58 -34.08
N PHE A 222 -4.86 -9.57 -33.24
CA PHE A 222 -5.90 -8.56 -33.30
C PHE A 222 -5.26 -7.19 -33.51
N VAL A 223 -5.81 -6.38 -34.40
CA VAL A 223 -5.34 -5.00 -34.53
C VAL A 223 -5.80 -4.20 -33.33
N THR A 224 -4.86 -3.54 -32.65
CA THR A 224 -5.17 -2.73 -31.45
C THR A 224 -5.08 -1.25 -31.71
N ARG A 225 -4.07 -0.79 -32.45
CA ARG A 225 -3.86 0.65 -32.68
C ARG A 225 -3.12 0.93 -33.99
N PHE A 226 -3.37 2.13 -34.53
CA PHE A 226 -2.53 2.75 -35.54
C PHE A 226 -1.55 3.71 -34.86
N GLU A 227 -0.27 3.56 -35.14
CA GLU A 227 0.75 4.56 -34.79
C GLU A 227 0.81 5.65 -35.85
N ARG A 228 1.22 6.85 -35.42
CA ARG A 228 1.40 8.00 -36.33
C ARG A 228 2.34 7.63 -37.47
N VAL A 229 1.99 8.15 -38.66
CA VAL A 229 2.80 8.01 -39.87
C VAL A 229 4.19 8.56 -39.58
N ASP A 230 5.19 7.74 -39.85
CA ASP A 230 6.59 8.14 -39.73
C ASP A 230 6.93 9.08 -40.90
N GLU A 231 7.22 10.35 -40.59
CA GLU A 231 7.47 11.39 -41.60
C GLU A 231 8.68 11.07 -42.50
N ALA A 232 9.65 10.31 -42.00
CA ALA A 232 10.87 9.98 -42.74
C ALA A 232 10.64 8.87 -43.78
N THR A 233 9.85 7.86 -43.42
CA THR A 233 9.59 6.70 -44.29
C THR A 233 8.26 6.79 -45.04
N ARG A 234 7.41 7.77 -44.70
CA ARG A 234 6.04 7.95 -45.21
C ARG A 234 5.19 6.68 -45.09
N THR A 235 5.49 5.84 -44.13
CA THR A 235 4.75 4.59 -43.85
C THR A 235 3.94 4.74 -42.57
N ALA A 236 2.69 4.28 -42.61
CA ALA A 236 1.84 4.18 -41.43
C ALA A 236 2.19 2.87 -40.71
N ARG A 237 2.23 2.87 -39.37
CA ARG A 237 2.55 1.67 -38.58
C ARG A 237 1.30 1.15 -37.91
N LEU A 238 0.95 -0.10 -38.19
CA LEU A 238 -0.17 -0.80 -37.57
C LEU A 238 0.34 -1.74 -36.49
N VAL A 239 -0.24 -1.69 -35.29
CA VAL A 239 0.12 -2.58 -34.18
C VAL A 239 -0.89 -3.72 -34.11
N VAL A 240 -0.38 -4.95 -34.26
CA VAL A 240 -1.14 -6.19 -34.14
C VAL A 240 -0.72 -6.90 -32.86
N GLU A 241 -1.66 -7.11 -31.94
CA GLU A 241 -1.45 -7.84 -30.68
C GLU A 241 -1.72 -9.34 -30.88
N ILE A 242 -0.76 -10.18 -30.52
CA ILE A 242 -0.86 -11.65 -30.56
C ILE A 242 -0.82 -12.14 -29.11
N ARG A 243 -1.96 -12.62 -28.61
CA ARG A 243 -2.08 -13.20 -27.25
C ARG A 243 -1.90 -14.72 -27.24
N ASP A 244 -2.25 -15.37 -28.34
CA ASP A 244 -2.27 -16.82 -28.47
C ASP A 244 -0.91 -17.33 -28.98
N VAL A 245 0.15 -17.03 -28.22
CA VAL A 245 1.47 -17.61 -28.45
C VAL A 245 1.56 -18.82 -27.53
N ASP A 246 1.17 -19.99 -28.04
CA ASP A 246 1.23 -21.27 -27.34
C ASP A 246 2.50 -21.36 -26.46
N MET A 247 2.29 -21.26 -25.15
CA MET A 247 3.32 -21.37 -24.13
C MET A 247 3.70 -22.84 -23.96
N VAL A 248 4.68 -23.33 -24.71
CA VAL A 248 5.45 -24.52 -24.31
C VAL A 248 6.90 -24.33 -24.73
N ALA A 249 7.67 -23.63 -23.90
CA ALA A 249 9.13 -23.79 -23.85
C ALA A 249 9.47 -25.01 -22.97
N THR A 250 9.02 -26.19 -23.38
CA THR A 250 9.70 -27.45 -23.03
C THR A 250 10.02 -28.12 -24.34
N VAL A 251 11.30 -28.02 -24.72
CA VAL A 251 11.89 -28.87 -25.75
C VAL A 251 11.90 -30.29 -25.16
N ASP A 252 10.76 -30.96 -25.17
CA ASP A 252 10.71 -32.41 -25.09
C ASP A 252 10.77 -32.93 -26.53
N VAL A 253 11.91 -33.53 -26.84
CA VAL A 253 12.18 -34.19 -28.11
C VAL A 253 11.32 -35.45 -28.15
N GLY A 254 10.07 -35.30 -28.58
CA GLY A 254 9.13 -36.42 -28.65
C GLY A 254 7.79 -36.02 -29.26
N SER A 255 7.69 -36.12 -30.58
CA SER A 255 6.43 -36.22 -31.37
C SER A 255 5.36 -35.11 -31.23
N GLY A 256 5.19 -34.32 -32.29
CA GLY A 256 3.99 -33.52 -32.56
C GLY A 256 4.27 -32.02 -32.64
N GLU A 257 4.42 -31.49 -33.86
CA GLU A 257 4.47 -30.06 -34.24
C GLU A 257 4.78 -29.06 -33.12
N SER A 258 6.06 -28.94 -32.73
CA SER A 258 6.52 -27.81 -31.94
C SER A 258 6.35 -26.53 -32.75
N ARG A 259 5.32 -25.73 -32.42
CA ARG A 259 5.28 -24.33 -32.82
C ARG A 259 6.40 -23.61 -32.06
N PRO A 260 7.42 -23.06 -32.74
CA PRO A 260 8.42 -22.25 -32.07
C PRO A 260 7.69 -21.05 -31.44
N SER A 261 7.98 -20.79 -30.16
CA SER A 261 7.48 -19.60 -29.48
C SER A 261 7.93 -18.35 -30.24
N LEU A 262 7.00 -17.43 -30.52
CA LEU A 262 7.35 -16.10 -31.05
C LEU A 262 8.37 -15.44 -30.12
N ALA A 263 9.44 -14.94 -30.71
CA ALA A 263 10.53 -14.25 -30.03
C ALA A 263 10.68 -12.84 -30.60
N ILE A 264 11.13 -11.93 -29.74
CA ILE A 264 11.38 -10.55 -30.09
C ILE A 264 12.51 -10.49 -31.13
N GLY A 265 12.30 -9.73 -32.21
CA GLY A 265 13.25 -9.59 -33.32
C GLY A 265 12.96 -10.48 -34.54
N MET A 266 11.89 -11.27 -34.53
CA MET A 266 11.46 -12.05 -35.69
C MET A 266 10.69 -11.19 -36.71
N TYR A 267 11.04 -11.32 -38.00
CA TYR A 267 10.31 -10.68 -39.09
C TYR A 267 9.15 -11.56 -39.55
N CYS A 268 7.92 -11.12 -39.30
CA CYS A 268 6.70 -11.85 -39.68
C CYS A 268 5.98 -11.15 -40.85
N ARG A 269 5.18 -11.90 -41.60
CA ARG A 269 4.26 -11.38 -42.61
C ARG A 269 2.85 -11.36 -42.02
N ALA A 270 2.21 -10.20 -41.98
CA ALA A 270 0.81 -10.08 -41.58
C ALA A 270 -0.10 -10.07 -42.82
N GLU A 271 -1.14 -10.90 -42.81
CA GLU A 271 -2.21 -10.90 -43.80
C GLU A 271 -3.42 -10.18 -43.22
N LEU A 272 -3.65 -8.97 -43.70
CA LEU A 272 -4.77 -8.12 -43.30
C LEU A 272 -5.98 -8.42 -44.20
N PRO A 273 -7.21 -8.52 -43.65
CA PRO A 273 -8.39 -8.63 -44.48
C PRO A 273 -8.60 -7.33 -45.27
N ALA A 274 -8.86 -7.49 -46.57
CA ALA A 274 -9.17 -6.42 -47.50
C ALA A 274 -10.64 -6.54 -47.93
N GLU A 275 -11.28 -5.44 -48.33
CA GLU A 275 -12.62 -5.49 -48.90
C GLU A 275 -12.62 -6.37 -50.16
N PRO A 276 -13.53 -7.36 -50.28
CA PRO A 276 -13.70 -8.08 -51.53
C PRO A 276 -14.21 -7.12 -52.61
N LEU A 277 -13.56 -7.16 -53.77
CA LEU A 277 -13.94 -6.44 -54.99
C LEU A 277 -15.34 -6.80 -55.48
#